data_AF-A0A183LN76-F1
#
_entry.id   AF-A0A183LN76-F1
#
_cell.length_a   1.000
_cell.length_b   1.000
_cell.length_c   1.000
_cell.angle_alpha   90.00
_cell.angle_beta   90.00
_cell.angle_gamma   90.00
#
_symmetry.space_group_name_H-M   'P 1'
#
loop_
_entity.id
_entity.type
_entity.pdbx_description
1 polymer ?
#
loop_
_entity_poly.entity_id
_entity_poly.type
_entity_poly.pdbx_seq_one_letter_code
_entity_poly.pdbx_strand_id
1 'polypeptide(L)'
;MLSKEARIALIGRKSHGFRIIKASFKTKKERFTTNAIQCYSQTNYNNDDDTYQFYLRLQSIISKRAGNNMTILMADLNAKIGMDNIGYEDNMG
;
A
#
# COMPACT_ATOMS: atom_id res chain seq x y z
N MET A 1 7.76 3.80 -19.66
CA MET A 1 7.66 2.36 -20.01
C MET A 1 8.55 1.58 -19.05
N LEU A 2 8.15 0.42 -18.50
CA LEU A 2 9.02 -0.37 -17.61
C LEU A 2 10.25 -0.90 -18.36
N SER A 3 11.41 -0.90 -17.69
CA SER A 3 12.64 -1.50 -18.23
C SER A 3 12.50 -3.01 -18.43
N LYS A 4 13.39 -3.61 -19.23
CA LYS A 4 13.40 -5.05 -19.50
C LYS A 4 13.57 -5.85 -18.20
N GLU A 5 14.45 -5.39 -17.34
CA GLU A 5 14.77 -5.99 -16.04
C GLU A 5 13.55 -5.93 -15.11
N ALA A 6 12.87 -4.79 -15.05
CA ALA A 6 11.68 -4.62 -14.23
C ALA A 6 10.53 -5.54 -14.69
N ARG A 7 10.39 -5.76 -16.00
CA ARG A 7 9.39 -6.69 -16.56
C ARG A 7 9.70 -8.14 -16.22
N ILE A 8 10.97 -8.55 -16.25
CA ILE A 8 11.40 -9.91 -15.88
C ILE A 8 11.23 -10.14 -14.37
N ALA A 9 11.49 -9.11 -13.56
CA ALA A 9 11.33 -9.20 -12.12
C ALA A 9 9.86 -9.25 -11.69
N LEU A 10 8.94 -8.60 -12.41
CA LEU A 10 7.50 -8.61 -12.08
C LEU A 10 6.89 -10.00 -12.30
N ILE A 11 6.56 -10.70 -11.21
CA ILE A 11 5.96 -12.04 -11.24
C ILE A 11 4.43 -12.02 -11.15
N GLY A 12 3.84 -10.90 -10.74
CA GLY A 12 2.40 -10.76 -10.69
C GLY A 12 1.95 -9.38 -10.26
N ARG A 13 0.77 -8.95 -10.74
CA ARG A 13 0.08 -7.74 -10.30
C ARG A 13 -1.38 -8.05 -10.08
N LYS A 14 -1.94 -7.62 -8.95
CA LYS A 14 -3.35 -7.80 -8.60
C LYS A 14 -3.91 -6.52 -7.99
N SER A 15 -5.08 -6.11 -8.47
CA SER A 15 -5.86 -5.06 -7.82
C SER A 15 -6.75 -5.67 -6.73
N HIS A 16 -6.92 -4.93 -5.64
CA HIS A 16 -7.81 -5.28 -4.53
C HIS A 16 -8.81 -4.15 -4.33
N GLY A 17 -9.56 -3.86 -5.40
CA GLY A 17 -10.41 -2.68 -5.51
C GLY A 17 -9.74 -1.54 -6.28
N PHE A 18 -10.40 -0.39 -6.35
CA PHE A 18 -9.92 0.77 -7.12
C PHE A 18 -8.65 1.40 -6.52
N ARG A 19 -8.51 1.36 -5.19
CA ARG A 19 -7.51 2.12 -4.44
C ARG A 19 -6.31 1.31 -3.95
N ILE A 20 -6.26 -0.01 -4.17
CA ILE A 20 -5.17 -0.87 -3.69
C ILE A 20 -4.66 -1.74 -4.82
N ILE A 21 -3.36 -1.65 -5.09
CA ILE A 21 -2.66 -2.46 -6.09
C ILE A 21 -1.49 -3.15 -5.40
N LYS A 22 -1.39 -4.46 -5.59
CA LYS A 22 -0.24 -5.25 -5.16
C LYS A 22 0.52 -5.73 -6.38
N ALA A 23 1.82 -5.47 -6.42
CA ALA A 23 2.74 -6.03 -7.38
C ALA A 23 3.77 -6.89 -6.64
N SER A 24 4.05 -8.07 -7.18
CA SER A 24 5.01 -9.01 -6.64
C SER A 24 6.20 -9.09 -7.59
N PHE A 25 7.39 -9.06 -7.03
CA PHE A 25 8.65 -9.08 -7.76
C PHE A 25 9.54 -10.21 -7.27
N LYS A 26 10.15 -10.95 -8.19
CA LYS A 26 11.23 -11.89 -7.90
C LYS A 26 12.48 -11.09 -7.58
N THR A 27 13.11 -11.38 -6.46
CA THR A 27 14.42 -10.80 -6.14
C THR A 27 15.54 -11.63 -6.76
N LYS A 28 16.76 -11.09 -6.81
CA LYS A 28 17.94 -11.86 -7.26
C LYS A 28 18.15 -13.15 -6.46
N LYS A 29 17.69 -13.21 -5.20
CA LYS A 29 17.65 -14.44 -4.40
C LYS A 29 16.32 -15.14 -4.65
N GLU A 30 16.33 -16.23 -5.41
CA GLU A 30 15.10 -16.89 -5.90
C GLU A 30 14.11 -17.34 -4.82
N ARG A 31 14.58 -17.51 -3.58
CA ARG A 31 13.73 -17.88 -2.42
C ARG A 31 12.93 -16.72 -1.83
N PHE A 32 13.24 -15.48 -2.20
CA PHE A 32 12.61 -14.28 -1.65
C PHE A 32 11.85 -13.51 -2.72
N THR A 33 10.63 -13.12 -2.40
CA THR A 33 9.82 -12.21 -3.23
C THR A 33 9.65 -10.88 -2.50
N THR A 34 9.55 -9.80 -3.25
CA THR A 34 9.21 -8.48 -2.71
C THR A 34 7.84 -8.07 -3.23
N ASN A 35 6.94 -7.69 -2.34
CA ASN A 35 5.62 -7.19 -2.67
C ASN A 35 5.63 -5.68 -2.49
N ALA A 36 5.30 -4.94 -3.53
CA ALA A 36 5.02 -3.53 -3.46
C ALA A 36 3.49 -3.36 -3.42
N ILE A 37 2.97 -2.81 -2.33
CA ILE A 37 1.57 -2.46 -2.21
C ILE A 37 1.48 -0.95 -2.36
N GLN A 38 0.83 -0.51 -3.43
CA GLN A 38 0.45 0.88 -3.60
C GLN A 38 -1.00 1.05 -3.17
N CYS A 39 -1.26 2.01 -2.28
CA CYS A 39 -2.62 2.39 -1.98
C CYS A 39 -2.77 3.90 -1.81
N TYR A 40 -3.96 4.38 -2.16
CA TYR A 40 -4.37 5.75 -1.94
C TYR A 40 -5.55 5.75 -0.98
N SER A 41 -5.47 6.53 0.09
CA SER A 41 -6.54 6.61 1.07
C SER A 41 -7.82 7.21 0.49
N GLN A 42 -8.92 7.05 1.23
CA GLN A 42 -10.17 7.66 0.82
C GLN A 42 -10.14 9.17 1.07
N THR A 43 -10.88 9.93 0.27
CA THR A 43 -11.03 11.39 0.45
C THR A 43 -11.75 11.69 1.76
N ASN A 44 -11.45 12.84 2.38
CA ASN A 44 -12.04 13.28 3.67
C ASN A 44 -13.58 13.32 3.70
N TYR A 45 -14.24 13.26 2.56
CA TYR A 45 -15.69 13.20 2.41
C TYR A 45 -16.30 11.80 2.56
N ASN A 46 -15.47 10.76 2.72
CA ASN A 46 -15.96 9.41 2.95
C ASN A 46 -16.45 9.24 4.40
N ASN A 47 -17.46 8.40 4.59
CA ASN A 47 -17.93 8.08 5.94
C ASN A 47 -16.88 7.23 6.69
N ASP A 48 -16.99 7.20 8.03
CA ASP A 48 -16.00 6.52 8.87
C ASP A 48 -16.01 4.98 8.67
N ASP A 49 -17.14 4.39 8.28
CA ASP A 49 -17.25 2.95 8.02
C ASP A 49 -16.50 2.55 6.74
N ASP A 50 -16.66 3.29 5.64
CA ASP A 50 -15.92 3.09 4.39
C ASP A 50 -14.41 3.20 4.62
N THR A 51 -14.01 4.13 5.48
CA THR A 51 -12.62 4.34 5.88
C THR A 51 -12.11 3.13 6.68
N TYR A 52 -12.88 2.67 7.66
CA TYR A 52 -12.54 1.50 8.46
C TYR A 52 -12.44 0.21 7.63
N GLN A 53 -13.41 -0.02 6.73
CA GLN A 53 -13.40 -1.17 5.81
C GLN A 53 -12.18 -1.14 4.87
N PHE A 54 -11.76 0.05 4.42
CA PHE A 54 -10.53 0.20 3.63
C PHE A 54 -9.30 -0.28 4.42
N TYR A 55 -9.15 0.16 5.68
CA TYR A 55 -8.02 -0.24 6.52
C TYR A 55 -8.04 -1.75 6.86
N LEU A 56 -9.21 -2.32 7.16
CA LEU A 56 -9.35 -3.77 7.36
C LEU A 56 -8.92 -4.56 6.11
N ARG A 57 -9.33 -4.11 4.93
CA ARG A 57 -8.94 -4.74 3.66
C ARG A 57 -7.43 -4.64 3.42
N LEU A 58 -6.83 -3.47 3.67
CA LEU A 58 -5.39 -3.28 3.55
C LEU A 58 -4.62 -4.18 4.51
N GLN A 59 -5.05 -4.26 5.77
CA GLN A 59 -4.46 -5.13 6.78
C GLN A 59 -4.55 -6.61 6.38
N SER A 60 -5.68 -7.06 5.82
CA SER A 60 -5.82 -8.43 5.31
C SER A 60 -4.82 -8.75 4.19
N ILE A 61 -4.51 -7.77 3.32
CA ILE A 61 -3.55 -7.96 2.22
C ILE A 61 -2.12 -8.04 2.73
N ILE A 62 -1.77 -7.22 3.73
CA ILE A 62 -0.45 -7.21 4.37
C ILE A 62 -0.21 -8.48 5.19
N SER A 63 -1.23 -8.92 5.93
CA SER A 63 -1.17 -10.09 6.82
C SER A 63 -1.03 -11.41 6.06
N LYS A 64 -1.50 -11.47 4.80
CA LYS A 64 -1.30 -12.60 3.89
C LYS A 64 0.15 -12.63 3.38
N ARG A 65 1.09 -13.02 4.25
CA ARG A 65 2.51 -13.16 3.95
C ARG A 65 2.89 -14.65 3.85
N ALA A 66 3.45 -15.06 2.71
CA ALA A 66 4.20 -16.32 2.66
C ALA A 66 5.59 -16.08 3.25
N GLY A 67 6.13 -17.03 4.02
CA GLY A 67 7.23 -16.80 4.97
C GLY A 67 8.43 -15.98 4.48
N ASN A 68 8.83 -16.13 3.21
CA ASN A 68 10.02 -15.46 2.64
C ASN A 68 9.70 -14.18 1.84
N ASN A 69 8.57 -13.53 2.10
CA ASN A 69 8.13 -12.39 1.28
C ASN A 69 8.40 -11.05 1.98
N MET A 70 9.21 -10.16 1.44
CA MET A 70 9.23 -8.76 1.91
C MET A 70 7.97 -8.04 1.40
N THR A 71 7.40 -7.13 2.19
CA THR A 71 6.30 -6.25 1.77
C THR A 71 6.69 -4.81 2.03
N ILE A 72 6.62 -3.98 0.99
CA ILE A 72 6.80 -2.53 1.04
C ILE A 72 5.43 -1.91 0.80
N LEU A 73 4.95 -1.14 1.78
CA LEU A 73 3.73 -0.36 1.66
C LEU A 73 4.09 1.05 1.21
N MET A 74 3.63 1.44 0.02
CA MET A 74 3.74 2.78 -0.53
C MET A 74 2.34 3.37 -0.52
N ALA A 75 2.05 4.15 0.50
CA ALA A 75 0.70 4.58 0.78
C ALA A 75 0.65 6.09 1.01
N ASP A 76 -0.33 6.72 0.40
CA ASP A 76 -0.84 8.01 0.84
C ASP A 76 -1.98 7.73 1.81
N LEU A 77 -1.63 7.66 3.09
CA LEU A 77 -2.59 7.49 4.17
C LEU A 77 -2.95 8.89 4.63
N ASN A 78 -4.12 9.41 4.22
CA ASN A 78 -4.69 10.66 4.75
C ASN A 78 -4.87 10.49 6.26
N ALA A 79 -3.81 10.72 7.02
CA ALA A 79 -3.83 10.64 8.45
C ALA A 79 -4.63 11.84 8.92
N LYS A 80 -5.81 11.60 9.51
CA LYS A 80 -6.50 12.62 10.29
C LYS A 80 -5.61 12.89 11.51
N ILE A 81 -4.81 13.95 11.45
CA ILE A 81 -4.18 14.49 12.65
C ILE A 81 -5.34 15.05 13.48
N GLY A 82 -5.41 14.70 14.77
CA GLY A 82 -6.57 14.93 15.63
C GLY A 82 -6.99 16.41 15.73
N MET A 83 -7.97 16.74 16.58
CA MET A 83 -8.43 18.14 16.71
C MET A 83 -7.34 19.11 17.23
N ASP A 84 -6.25 18.60 17.81
CA ASP A 84 -5.11 19.37 18.32
C ASP A 84 -4.03 19.65 17.26
N ASN A 85 -4.42 20.20 16.11
CA ASN A 85 -3.46 20.62 15.06
C ASN A 85 -3.12 22.12 15.13
N ILE A 86 -3.62 22.83 16.15
CA ILE A 86 -3.38 24.26 16.33
C ILE A 86 -1.86 24.46 16.50
N GLY A 87 -1.22 25.10 15.51
CA GLY A 87 0.22 25.41 15.52
C GLY A 87 1.14 24.43 14.78
N TYR A 88 0.61 23.39 14.13
CA TYR A 88 1.40 22.43 13.33
C TYR A 88 1.16 22.54 11.82
N GLU A 89 0.58 23.66 11.38
CA GLU A 89 0.18 23.92 9.99
C GLU A 89 1.36 23.83 9.01
N ASP A 90 2.54 24.31 9.40
CA ASP A 90 3.77 24.25 8.59
C ASP A 90 4.44 22.87 8.56
N ASN A 91 3.98 21.94 9.41
CA ASN A 91 4.54 20.59 9.52
C ASN A 91 3.68 19.52 8.81
N MET A 92 2.52 19.93 8.27
CA MET A 92 1.68 19.07 7.43
C MET A 92 2.20 19.11 5.99
N GLY A 93 2.71 17.99 5.51
CA GLY A 93 3.20 17.79 4.14
C GLY A 93 2.19 17.17 3.20
#